data_AF-A0A1F8BCK9-F1
#
_entry.id   AF-A0A1F8BCK9-F1
#
_cell.length_a   1.000
_cell.length_b   1.000
_cell.length_c   1.000
_cell.angle_alpha   90.00
_cell.angle_beta   90.00
_cell.angle_gamma   90.00
#
_symmetry.space_group_name_H-M   'P 1'
#
loop_
_entity.id
_entity.type
_entity.pdbx_description
1 polymer ?
#
loop_
_entity_poly.entity_id
_entity_poly.type
_entity_poly.pdbx_seq_one_letter_code
_entity_poly.pdbx_strand_id
1 'polypeptide(L)'
;MEDFLHHDLGKAILTNSSLKLLLKQSAAAMDYVTEVFYLSQGEKQLLMSADIGEGIFFAGPHRAPIRVVSSPQEHRLVTTKPQEKLEMQQRAAGGVILDQGRSQNG
;
A
#
# COMPACT_ATOMS: atom_id res chain seq x y z
N MET A 1 9.32 -9.47 -11.55
CA MET A 1 10.04 -8.35 -10.89
C MET A 1 11.52 -8.67 -10.77
N GLU A 2 11.88 -9.92 -10.42
CA GLU A 2 13.26 -10.43 -10.44
C GLU A 2 13.97 -10.17 -11.78
N ASP A 3 13.30 -10.40 -12.93
CA ASP A 3 13.89 -10.15 -14.26
C ASP A 3 14.36 -8.70 -14.49
N PHE A 4 13.72 -7.70 -13.86
CA PHE A 4 14.08 -6.30 -14.07
C PHE A 4 15.37 -5.93 -13.33
N LEU A 5 15.52 -6.40 -12.08
CA LEU A 5 16.65 -6.07 -11.22
C LEU A 5 17.87 -6.98 -11.46
N HIS A 6 17.68 -8.13 -12.13
CA HIS A 6 18.78 -8.97 -12.61
C HIS A 6 19.51 -8.37 -13.83
N HIS A 7 18.85 -7.52 -14.62
CA HIS A 7 19.46 -6.87 -15.77
C HIS A 7 20.26 -5.63 -15.33
N ASP A 8 21.44 -5.40 -15.93
CA ASP A 8 22.32 -4.26 -15.62
C ASP A 8 21.61 -2.89 -15.73
N LEU A 9 20.57 -2.83 -16.56
CA LEU A 9 19.73 -1.65 -16.75
C LEU A 9 18.86 -1.35 -15.52
N GLY A 10 18.28 -2.37 -14.88
CA GLY A 10 17.46 -2.18 -13.68
C GLY A 10 18.31 -1.74 -12.48
N LYS A 11 19.53 -2.27 -12.37
CA LYS A 11 20.53 -1.77 -11.41
C LYS A 11 20.89 -0.31 -11.69
N ALA A 12 21.16 0.05 -12.95
CA ALA A 12 21.50 1.42 -13.31
C ALA A 12 20.38 2.44 -13.00
N ILE A 13 19.12 2.08 -13.26
CA ILE A 13 17.96 2.93 -12.93
C ILE A 13 17.86 3.13 -11.42
N LEU A 14 18.04 2.06 -10.64
CA LEU A 14 18.02 2.14 -9.19
C LEU A 14 19.14 3.03 -8.65
N THR A 15 20.38 2.84 -9.10
CA THR A 15 21.53 3.61 -8.63
C THR A 15 21.38 5.11 -8.94
N ASN A 16 20.83 5.45 -10.12
CA ASN A 16 20.69 6.85 -10.55
C ASN A 16 19.40 7.55 -10.07
N SER A 17 18.44 6.82 -9.52
CA SER A 17 17.22 7.43 -9.00
C SER A 17 17.48 8.19 -7.70
N SER A 18 17.22 9.50 -7.67
CA SER A 18 17.39 10.33 -6.47
C SER A 18 16.36 10.01 -5.38
N LEU A 19 15.17 9.55 -5.77
CA LEU A 19 14.07 9.19 -4.88
C LEU A 19 13.72 7.71 -5.03
N LYS A 20 13.48 7.04 -3.90
CA LYS A 20 13.01 5.65 -3.86
C LYS A 20 12.00 5.49 -2.74
N LEU A 21 11.01 4.62 -2.93
CA LEU A 21 10.01 4.30 -1.93
C LEU A 21 9.87 2.77 -1.83
N LEU A 22 10.12 2.23 -0.64
CA LEU A 22 9.87 0.84 -0.32
C LEU A 22 8.70 0.73 0.65
N LEU A 23 7.61 0.11 0.21
CA LEU A 23 6.49 -0.27 1.09
C LEU A 23 6.70 -1.69 1.63
N LYS A 24 5.77 -2.19 2.43
CA LYS A 24 5.78 -3.58 2.93
C LYS A 24 6.12 -4.60 1.83
N GLN A 25 7.12 -5.44 2.09
CA GLN A 25 7.56 -6.51 1.17
C GLN A 25 7.13 -7.89 1.68
N SER A 26 7.10 -8.89 0.79
CA SER A 26 6.89 -10.28 1.17
C SER A 26 8.14 -10.87 1.83
N ALA A 27 7.97 -11.87 2.71
CA ALA A 27 9.09 -12.55 3.37
C ALA A 27 10.07 -13.16 2.35
N ALA A 28 9.56 -13.73 1.25
CA ALA A 28 10.37 -14.35 0.21
C ALA A 28 11.26 -13.33 -0.54
N ALA A 29 10.80 -12.08 -0.69
CA ALA A 29 11.56 -11.03 -1.37
C ALA A 29 12.46 -10.22 -0.43
N MET A 30 12.32 -10.37 0.89
CA MET A 30 12.92 -9.45 1.85
C MET A 30 14.45 -9.51 1.86
N ASP A 31 15.04 -10.70 1.73
CA ASP A 31 16.49 -10.86 1.69
C ASP A 31 17.08 -10.20 0.45
N TYR A 32 16.42 -10.39 -0.70
CA TYR A 32 16.81 -9.76 -1.95
C TYR A 32 16.69 -8.23 -1.91
N VAL A 33 15.58 -7.69 -1.42
CA VAL A 33 15.38 -6.23 -1.28
C VAL A 33 16.40 -5.64 -0.31
N THR A 34 16.74 -6.37 0.76
CA THR A 34 17.77 -5.96 1.73
C THR A 34 19.13 -5.79 1.06
N GLU A 35 19.52 -6.73 0.19
CA GLU A 35 20.77 -6.67 -0.56
C GLU A 35 20.76 -5.54 -1.58
N VAL A 36 19.71 -5.45 -2.40
CA VAL A 36 19.61 -4.48 -3.50
C VAL A 36 19.57 -3.03 -3.00
N PHE A 37 18.92 -2.78 -1.87
CA PHE A 37 18.77 -1.43 -1.30
C PHE A 37 19.72 -1.13 -0.14
N TYR A 38 20.61 -2.07 0.20
CA TYR A 38 21.55 -1.97 1.32
C TYR A 38 20.83 -1.59 2.61
N LEU A 39 19.82 -2.36 3.00
CA LEU A 39 19.03 -2.10 4.20
C LEU A 39 19.77 -2.57 5.44
N SER A 40 19.69 -1.77 6.51
CA SER A 40 20.07 -2.20 7.85
C SER A 40 19.06 -3.22 8.41
N GLN A 41 19.46 -3.93 9.46
CA GLN A 41 18.54 -4.85 10.14
C GLN A 41 17.31 -4.14 10.72
N GLY A 42 17.47 -2.89 11.18
CA GLY A 42 16.34 -2.09 11.67
C GLY A 42 15.36 -1.73 10.55
N GLU A 43 15.87 -1.38 9.37
CA GLU A 43 15.05 -1.07 8.19
C GLU A 43 14.33 -2.32 7.65
N LYS A 44 15.01 -3.46 7.62
CA LYS A 44 14.40 -4.76 7.28
C LYS A 44 13.23 -5.08 8.22
N GLN A 45 13.45 -4.95 9.53
CA GLN A 45 12.41 -5.21 10.52
C GLN A 45 11.23 -4.25 10.36
N LEU A 46 11.49 -2.97 10.10
CA LEU A 46 10.47 -1.97 9.84
C LEU A 46 9.60 -2.33 8.63
N LEU A 47 10.20 -2.78 7.53
CA LEU A 47 9.44 -3.22 6.34
C LEU A 47 8.65 -4.50 6.56
N MET A 48 9.13 -5.42 7.41
CA MET A 48 8.39 -6.64 7.78
C MET A 48 7.14 -6.31 8.61
N SER A 49 7.25 -5.33 9.51
CA SER A 49 6.15 -4.92 10.39
C SER A 49 5.26 -3.81 9.82
N ALA A 50 5.63 -3.19 8.69
CA ALA A 50 4.90 -2.08 8.10
C ALA A 50 3.44 -2.42 7.78
N ASP A 51 2.54 -1.48 8.03
CA ASP A 51 1.13 -1.57 7.61
C ASP A 51 0.90 -0.99 6.21
N ILE A 52 -0.36 -1.04 5.75
CA ILE A 52 -0.73 -0.50 4.44
C ILE A 52 -0.43 1.01 4.40
N GLY A 53 0.40 1.41 3.43
CA GLY A 53 0.82 2.81 3.27
C GLY A 53 2.07 3.17 4.06
N GLU A 54 2.62 2.25 4.87
CA GLU A 54 3.87 2.46 5.59
C GLU A 54 5.07 1.89 4.84
N GLY A 55 6.22 2.53 5.02
CA GLY A 55 7.44 2.13 4.34
C GLY A 55 8.64 3.03 4.63
N ILE A 56 9.67 2.91 3.79
CA ILE A 56 10.90 3.70 3.84
C ILE A 56 11.00 4.55 2.59
N PHE A 57 11.21 5.85 2.80
CA PHE A 57 11.51 6.81 1.75
C PHE A 57 13.00 7.13 1.73
N PHE A 58 13.58 7.08 0.54
CA PHE A 58 14.98 7.39 0.28
C PHE A 58 15.02 8.69 -0.52
N ALA A 59 15.80 9.65 -0.03
CA ALA A 59 16.12 10.89 -0.70
C ALA A 59 17.65 11.04 -0.77
N GLY A 60 18.23 10.51 -1.84
CA GLY A 60 19.69 10.34 -1.96
C GLY A 60 20.25 9.51 -0.79
N PRO A 61 21.13 10.06 0.05
CA PRO A 61 21.69 9.35 1.20
C PRO A 61 20.74 9.29 2.41
N HIS A 62 19.71 10.14 2.44
CA HIS A 62 18.78 10.21 3.56
C HIS A 62 17.69 9.15 3.46
N ARG A 63 17.33 8.58 4.60
CA ARG A 63 16.31 7.54 4.72
C ARG A 63 15.40 7.88 5.89
N ALA A 64 14.10 7.76 5.69
CA ALA A 64 13.11 8.01 6.74
C ALA A 64 11.92 7.05 6.62
N PRO A 65 11.36 6.57 7.74
CA PRO A 65 10.05 5.93 7.75
C PRO A 65 8.99 6.92 7.27
N ILE A 66 8.06 6.45 6.44
CA ILE A 66 6.92 7.24 5.98
C ILE A 66 5.62 6.48 6.16
N ARG A 67 4.53 7.23 6.28
CA ARG A 67 3.16 6.73 6.21
C ARG A 67 2.36 7.59 5.26
N VAL A 68 1.92 6.98 4.16
CA VAL A 68 1.09 7.62 3.15
C VAL A 68 -0.37 7.49 3.56
N VAL A 69 -1.07 8.61 3.64
CA VAL A 69 -2.50 8.68 3.96
C VAL A 69 -3.25 9.35 2.81
N SER A 70 -4.38 8.77 2.43
CA SER A 70 -5.28 9.37 1.44
C SER A 70 -6.29 10.27 2.11
N SER A 71 -6.65 11.39 1.48
CA SER A 71 -7.82 12.14 1.91
C SER A 71 -9.11 11.33 1.67
N PRO A 72 -10.21 11.59 2.40
CA PRO A 72 -11.48 10.91 2.17
C PRO A 72 -12.03 11.10 0.75
N GLN A 73 -11.68 12.19 0.08
CA GLN A 73 -12.11 12.47 -1.29
C GLN A 73 -11.35 11.61 -2.30
N GLU A 74 -10.02 11.57 -2.20
CA GLU A 74 -9.17 10.72 -3.05
C GLU A 74 -9.48 9.24 -2.83
N HIS A 75 -9.71 8.82 -1.58
CA HIS A 75 -10.02 7.43 -1.26
C HIS A 75 -11.30 6.94 -1.96
N ARG A 76 -12.34 7.77 -2.04
CA ARG A 76 -13.57 7.41 -2.77
C ARG A 76 -13.36 7.24 -4.27
N LEU A 77 -12.42 8.00 -4.85
CA LEU A 77 -12.14 7.94 -6.28
C LEU A 77 -11.28 6.73 -6.67
N VAL A 78 -10.30 6.38 -5.83
CA VAL A 78 -9.24 5.43 -6.21
C VAL A 78 -9.32 4.09 -5.45
N THR A 79 -10.20 3.94 -4.46
CA THR A 79 -10.29 2.68 -3.72
C THR A 79 -10.57 1.50 -4.66
N THR A 80 -9.75 0.46 -4.53
CA THR A 80 -9.89 -0.81 -5.26
C THR A 80 -10.47 -1.90 -4.38
N LYS A 81 -10.76 -1.62 -3.10
CA LYS A 81 -11.28 -2.60 -2.15
C LYS A 81 -12.71 -3.00 -2.55
N PRO A 82 -12.97 -4.29 -2.81
CA PRO A 82 -14.28 -4.75 -3.27
C PRO A 82 -15.40 -4.45 -2.27
N GLN A 83 -15.12 -4.61 -0.97
CA GLN A 83 -16.07 -4.35 0.11
C GLN A 83 -16.52 -2.88 0.13
N GLU A 84 -15.58 -1.94 0.06
CA GLU A 84 -15.89 -0.51 0.05
C GLU A 84 -16.61 -0.08 -1.23
N LYS A 85 -16.29 -0.69 -2.38
CA LYS A 85 -17.02 -0.46 -3.63
C LYS A 85 -18.47 -0.93 -3.54
N LEU A 86 -18.71 -2.09 -2.92
CA LEU A 86 -20.06 -2.61 -2.71
C LEU A 86 -20.86 -1.70 -1.77
N GLU A 87 -20.25 -1.22 -0.69
CA GLU A 87 -20.89 -0.25 0.21
C GLU A 87 -21.21 1.08 -0.49
N MET A 88 -20.32 1.58 -1.36
CA MET A 88 -20.58 2.78 -2.17
C MET A 88 -21.70 2.55 -3.19
N GLN A 89 -21.76 1.36 -3.80
CA GLN A 89 -22.85 0.97 -4.70
C GLN A 89 -24.19 0.89 -3.95
N GLN A 90 -24.22 0.29 -2.75
CA GLN A 90 -25.42 0.22 -1.91
C GLN A 90 -25.89 1.61 -1.46
N ARG A 91 -24.97 2.51 -1.10
CA ARG A 91 -25.30 3.90 -0.77
C ARG A 91 -25.79 4.68 -1.98
N ALA A 92 -25.22 4.46 -3.16
CA ALA A 92 -25.63 5.11 -4.40
C ALA A 92 -26.96 4.57 -4.96
N ALA A 93 -27.27 3.29 -4.70
CA ALA A 93 -28.51 2.64 -5.09
C ALA A 93 -29.72 3.04 -4.21
N GLY A 94 -29.51 3.88 -3.18
CA GLY A 94 -30.55 4.39 -2.30
C GLY A 94 -30.93 3.38 -1.22
N GLY A 95 -30.92 3.83 0.04
CA GLY A 95 -31.45 3.07 1.17
C GLY A 95 -32.95 2.82 1.04
N VAL A 96 -33.31 1.77 0.30
CA VAL A 96 -34.68 1.26 0.21
C VAL A 96 -34.66 -0.19 0.71
N ILE A 97 -35.50 -0.41 1.73
CA ILE A 97 -35.85 -1.68 2.40
C ILE A 97 -34.98 -2.02 3.62
N LEU A 98 -35.42 -1.54 4.79
CA LEU A 98 -35.90 -2.37 5.91
C LEU A 98 -36.83 -1.52 6.81
N ASP A 99 -38.01 -1.16 6.32
CA ASP A 99 -39.16 -0.80 7.17
C ASP A 99 -40.38 -1.64 6.77
N GLN A 100 -40.33 -2.95 7.03
CA GLN A 100 -41.55 -3.73 7.17
C GLN A 100 -41.39 -4.67 8.36
N GLY A 101 -42.19 -4.41 9.39
CA GLY A 101 -42.26 -5.29 10.56
C GLY A 101 -42.71 -4.64 11.87
N ARG A 102 -43.21 -3.40 11.89
CA ARG A 102 -44.09 -2.94 12.99
C ARG A 102 -45.49 -2.71 12.45
N SER A 103 -46.45 -3.31 13.15
CA SER A 103 -47.89 -3.16 12.99
C SER A 103 -48.53 -4.03 11.91
N GLN A 104 -48.88 -5.26 12.29
CA GLN A 104 -50.27 -5.62 12.55
C GLN A 104 -50.36 -7.09 12.97
N ASN A 105 -50.79 -7.33 14.20
CA ASN A 105 -51.70 -8.42 14.55
C ASN A 105 -52.42 -7.97 15.82
N GLY A 106 -53.60 -7.40 15.61
CA GLY A 106 -54.69 -7.50 16.56
C GLY A 106 -55.37 -8.86 16.42
#